data_AF-A0A970BK71-F1
#
_entry.id   AF-A0A970BK71-F1
#
_cell.length_a   1.000
_cell.length_b   1.000
_cell.length_c   1.000
_cell.angle_alpha   90.00
_cell.angle_beta   90.00
_cell.angle_gamma   90.00
#
_symmetry.space_group_name_H-M   'P 1'
#
loop_
_entity.id
_entity.type
_entity.pdbx_description
1 polymer ?
#
loop_
_entity_poly.entity_id
_entity_poly.type
_entity_poly.pdbx_seq_one_letter_code
_entity_poly.pdbx_strand_id
1 'polypeptide(L)' 'LLAGANRRVTLKTRDDISSTLHELKVKDSEEVNDTYVFVFDGPVDQLIKVLARHSIEDLRIEEPTLEEQFMHYYQREGKP' A
#
# COMPACT_ATOMS: atom_id res chain seq x y z
N LEU A 1 -2.06 -21.85 3.95
CA LEU A 1 -1.97 -21.17 2.65
C LEU A 1 -1.88 -19.69 2.94
N LEU A 2 -0.66 -19.17 3.08
CA LEU A 2 -0.45 -17.76 3.40
C LEU A 2 -0.88 -16.96 2.17
N ALA A 3 -2.06 -16.34 2.24
CA ALA A 3 -2.45 -15.27 1.33
C ALA A 3 -1.28 -14.28 1.25
N GLY A 4 -1.00 -13.75 0.06
CA GLY A 4 0.20 -12.97 -0.24
C GLY A 4 0.56 -12.01 0.88
N ALA A 5 1.83 -11.99 1.30
CA ALA A 5 2.28 -11.12 2.38
C ALA A 5 1.83 -9.69 2.07
N ASN A 6 1.01 -9.13 2.96
CA ASN A 6 0.63 -7.71 2.92
C ASN A 6 1.92 -6.91 2.90
N ARG A 7 2.08 -5.99 1.94
CA ARG A 7 3.26 -5.12 1.85
C ARG A 7 2.83 -3.70 2.09
N ARG A 8 3.58 -2.97 2.91
CA ARG A 8 3.46 -1.52 2.98
C ARG A 8 4.19 -0.95 1.78
N VAL A 9 3.48 -0.16 0.99
CA VAL A 9 4.01 0.55 -0.18
C VAL A 9 4.02 2.03 0.14
N THR A 10 5.19 2.65 0.03
CA THR A 10 5.36 4.10 0.07
C THR A 10 5.82 4.55 -1.31
N LEU A 11 5.03 5.37 -1.97
CA LEU A 11 5.32 5.89 -3.30
C LEU A 11 5.34 7.41 -3.25
N LYS A 12 6.43 8.01 -3.70
CA LYS A 12 6.51 9.45 -3.94
C LYS A 12 6.38 9.75 -5.42
N THR A 13 5.40 10.57 -5.78
CA THR A 13 5.11 10.96 -7.16
C THR A 13 4.30 12.25 -7.19
N ARG A 14 4.51 13.08 -8.22
CA ARG A 14 3.67 14.27 -8.50
C ARG A 14 2.47 13.97 -9.39
N ASP A 15 2.39 12.74 -9.90
CA ASP A 15 1.28 12.32 -10.74
C ASP A 15 0.07 11.96 -9.86
N ASP A 16 -1.14 12.26 -10.32
CA ASP A 16 -2.37 11.76 -9.68
C ASP A 16 -2.53 10.26 -9.98
N ILE A 17 -2.41 9.44 -8.94
CA ILE A 17 -2.49 7.98 -9.03
C ILE A 17 -3.83 7.40 -8.53
N SER A 18 -4.85 8.22 -8.29
CA SER A 18 -6.15 7.78 -7.77
C SER A 18 -6.76 6.62 -8.58
N SER A 19 -6.75 6.73 -9.92
CA SER A 19 -7.21 5.68 -10.83
C SER A 19 -6.41 4.38 -10.73
N THR A 20 -5.11 4.49 -10.49
CA THR A 20 -4.19 3.36 -10.32
C THR A 20 -4.41 2.65 -8.99
N LEU A 21 -4.63 3.39 -7.90
CA LEU A 21 -5.01 2.82 -6.61
C LEU A 21 -6.33 2.03 -6.72
N HIS A 22 -7.29 2.55 -7.48
CA HIS A 22 -8.54 1.85 -7.77
C HIS A 22 -8.32 0.57 -8.62
N GLU A 23 -7.51 0.63 -9.69
CA GLU A 23 -7.13 -0.56 -10.50
C GLU A 23 -6.47 -1.66 -9.64
N LEU A 24 -5.59 -1.25 -8.72
CA LEU A 24 -4.91 -2.14 -7.78
C LEU A 24 -5.81 -2.61 -6.63
N LYS A 25 -7.06 -2.16 -6.56
CA LYS A 25 -8.04 -2.47 -5.51
C LYS A 25 -7.53 -2.12 -4.09
N VAL A 26 -6.73 -1.07 -3.99
CA VAL A 26 -6.29 -0.51 -2.71
C VAL A 26 -7.52 0.01 -1.97
N LYS A 27 -7.74 -0.47 -0.75
CA LYS A 27 -8.92 -0.12 0.05
C LYS A 27 -8.80 1.22 0.74
N ASP A 28 -7.58 1.54 1.17
CA ASP A 28 -7.26 2.75 1.91
C ASP A 28 -5.84 3.19 1.55
N SER A 29 -5.64 4.50 1.46
CA SER A 29 -4.36 5.12 1.16
C SER A 29 -4.29 6.47 1.84
N GLU A 30 -3.16 6.75 2.48
CA GLU A 30 -2.83 8.07 3.00
C GLU A 30 -2.02 8.83 1.95
N GLU A 31 -2.35 10.10 1.74
CA GLU A 31 -1.58 11.00 0.87
C GLU A 31 -1.09 12.19 1.70
N VAL A 32 0.24 12.39 1.73
CA VAL A 32 0.87 13.53 2.41
C VAL A 32 2.06 14.01 1.60
N ASN A 33 2.07 15.26 1.15
CA ASN A 33 3.17 15.88 0.40
C ASN A 33 3.67 15.00 -0.76
N ASP A 34 2.80 14.72 -1.74
CA ASP A 34 3.11 13.91 -2.93
C ASP A 34 3.55 12.47 -2.60
N THR A 35 3.27 12.00 -1.38
CA THR A 35 3.64 10.66 -0.90
C THR A 35 2.38 9.88 -0.56
N TYR A 36 2.19 8.79 -1.29
CA TYR A 36 1.11 7.82 -1.09
C TYR A 36 1.60 6.66 -0.25
N VAL A 37 0.85 6.31 0.78
CA VAL A 37 1.11 5.15 1.62
C VAL A 37 -0.09 4.24 1.67
N PHE A 38 0.10 2.97 1.30
CA PHE A 38 -0.97 1.99 1.26
C PHE A 38 -0.47 0.57 1.49
N VAL A 39 -1.40 -0.35 1.78
CA VAL A 39 -1.11 -1.78 1.87
C VAL A 39 -1.54 -2.48 0.57
N PHE A 40 -0.66 -3.34 0.06
CA PHE A 40 -0.92 -4.15 -1.13
C PHE A 40 -0.70 -5.64 -0.84
N ASP A 41 -1.70 -6.47 -1.12
CA ASP A 41 -1.71 -7.92 -0.86
C ASP A 41 -1.60 -8.76 -2.15
N GLY A 42 -1.49 -8.11 -3.31
CA GLY A 42 -1.40 -8.74 -4.62
C GLY A 42 0.03 -9.07 -5.09
N PRO A 43 0.17 -9.55 -6.34
CA PRO A 43 1.47 -9.85 -6.94
C PRO A 43 2.31 -8.58 -7.17
N VAL A 44 3.55 -8.55 -6.66
CA VAL A 44 4.43 -7.37 -6.81
C VAL A 44 4.74 -7.05 -8.27
N ASP A 45 4.86 -8.05 -9.13
CA ASP A 45 5.06 -7.81 -10.57
C ASP A 45 3.92 -6.96 -11.18
N GLN A 46 2.67 -7.22 -10.77
CA GLN A 46 1.52 -6.40 -11.17
C GLN A 46 1.65 -4.97 -10.60
N LEU A 47 1.97 -4.83 -9.32
CA LEU A 47 2.17 -3.52 -8.68
C LEU A 47 3.19 -2.69 -9.46
N ILE A 48 4.38 -3.23 -9.71
CA ILE A 48 5.46 -2.52 -10.40
C ILE A 48 5.03 -2.11 -11.81
N LYS A 49 4.38 -3.00 -12.57
CA LYS A 49 3.92 -2.70 -13.94
C LYS A 49 2.86 -1.62 -14.00
N VAL A 50 1.97 -1.55 -13.02
CA VAL A 50 0.95 -0.51 -12.96
C VAL A 50 1.57 0.83 -12.52
N LEU A 51 2.43 0.82 -11.50
CA LEU A 51 3.10 2.04 -11.02
C LEU A 51 4.06 2.64 -12.07
N ALA A 52 4.69 1.80 -12.91
CA ALA A 52 5.59 2.24 -13.98
C ALA A 52 4.92 3.08 -15.08
N ARG A 53 3.59 3.25 -15.04
CA ARG A 53 2.85 4.18 -15.92
C ARG A 53 2.97 5.64 -15.48
N HIS A 54 3.51 5.89 -14.29
CA HIS A 54 3.67 7.20 -13.67
C HIS A 54 5.15 7.52 -13.46
N SER A 55 5.46 8.79 -13.28
CA SER A 55 6.76 9.25 -12.82
C SER A 55 6.95 8.87 -11.35
N ILE A 56 8.01 8.12 -11.04
CA ILE A 56 8.32 7.68 -9.67
C ILE A 56 9.52 8.47 -9.17
N GLU A 57 9.36 9.24 -8.08
CA GLU A 57 10.46 9.93 -7.42
C GLU A 57 11.13 9.04 -6.35
N ASP A 58 10.32 8.27 -5.62
CA ASP A 58 10.79 7.29 -4.62
C ASP A 58 9.78 6.15 -4.49
N LEU A 59 10.26 4.94 -4.20
CA LEU A 59 9.43 3.75 -4.00
C LEU A 59 10.04 2.83 -2.95
N ARG A 60 9.28 2.58 -1.88
CA ARG A 60 9.59 1.57 -0.86
C ARG A 60 8.51 0.53 -0.82
N ILE A 61 8.92 -0.74 -0.80
CA ILE A 61 8.04 -1.90 -0.64
C ILE A 61 8.64 -2.73 0.48
N GLU A 62 7.97 -2.75 1.62
CA GLU A 62 8.44 -3.42 2.82
C GLU A 62 7.35 -4.30 3.42
N GLU A 63 7.76 -5.26 4.25
CA GLU A 63 6.80 -5.96 5.11
C GLU A 63 6.18 -4.93 6.07
N PRO A 64 4.90 -5.09 6.44
CA PRO A 64 4.25 -4.18 7.38
C PRO A 64 4.95 -4.33 8.72
N THR A 65 5.07 -3.25 9.47
CA THR A 65 5.68 -3.32 10.79
C THR A 65 4.85 -4.21 11.72
N LEU A 66 5.49 -4.75 12.76
CA LEU A 66 4.75 -5.52 13.77
C LEU A 66 3.63 -4.69 14.39
N GLU A 67 3.86 -3.40 14.66
CA GLU A 67 2.83 -2.49 15.20
C GLU A 67 1.62 -2.35 14.28
N GLU A 68 1.82 -2.23 12.97
CA GLU A 68 0.73 -2.19 11.99
C GLU A 68 -0.03 -3.51 11.94
N GLN A 69 0.68 -4.64 12.01
CA GLN A 69 0.06 -5.95 12.11
C GLN A 69 -0.76 -6.09 13.40
N PHE A 70 -0.29 -5.54 14.53
CA PHE A 70 -0.99 -5.57 15.83
C PHE A 70 -2.16 -4.59 15.93
N MET A 71 -2.09 -3.39 15.34
CA MET A 71 -3.21 -2.45 15.31
C MET A 71 -4.47 -3.07 14.69
N HIS A 72 -4.29 -3.91 13.67
CA HIS A 72 -5.40 -4.68 13.07
C HIS A 72 -5.95 -5.79 13.97
N TYR A 73 -5.19 -6.31 14.95
CA TYR A 73 -5.69 -7.23 15.97
C TYR A 73 -6.63 -6.52 16.95
N TYR A 74 -6.27 -5.33 17.43
CA TYR A 74 -7.09 -4.58 18.39
C TYR A 74 -8.36 -3.98 17.79
N GLN A 75 -8.35 -3.62 16.50
CA GLN A 75 -9.55 -3.13 15.81
C GLN A 75 -10.59 -4.22 15.53
N ARG A 76 -10.19 -5.50 15.47
CA ARG A 76 -11.09 -6.65 15.23
C ARG A 76 -11.69 -7.22 16.51
N GLU A 77 -11.00 -7.11 17.63
CA GLU A 77 -11.50 -7.56 18.94
C GLU A 77 -11.90 -6.38 19.81
N GLY A 78 -12.89 -5.60 19.37
CA GLY A 78 -13.46 -4.53 20.18
C GLY A 78 -13.86 -5.01 21.59
N LYS A 79 -12.94 -4.84 22.54
CA LYS A 79 -13.19 -4.77 23.97
C LYS A 79 -12.17 -3.80 24.57
N PRO A 80 -12.60 -2.65 25.13
CA PRO A 80 -11.83 -1.98 26.17
C PRO A 80 -11.62 -2.92 27.37
#